data_AF-A0A951HHE5-F1
#
_entry.id   AF-A0A951HHE5-F1
#
_cell.length_a   1.000
_cell.length_b   1.000
_cell.length_c   1.000
_cell.angle_alpha   90.00
_cell.angle_beta   90.00
_cell.angle_gamma   90.00
#
_symmetry.space_group_name_H-M   'P 1'
#
loop_
_entity.id
_entity.type
_entity.pdbx_description
1 polymer ?
#
loop_
_entity_poly.entity_id
_entity_poly.type
_entity_poly.pdbx_seq_one_letter_code
_entity_poly.pdbx_strand_id
1 'polypeptide(L)'
;MRPFSLLIVVACLAGCGQQAAYNSADATEHHGRYLGIGVYPATDLWQHLTRPQRSTDPHAATLQDDTQLIVVVDSHSGEIRQCGNMSGHCIGMNPWAAALGPGQAAPVALDAHQADLDRDRLEAAPGTPAVNTTAAAGSARSTRR
;
A
#
# COMPACT_ATOMS: atom_id res chain seq x y z
N MET A 1 9.22 32.37 38.94
CA MET A 1 8.79 31.21 38.13
C MET A 1 9.06 31.56 36.67
N ARG A 2 9.88 30.76 35.97
CA ARG A 2 10.55 31.17 34.72
C ARG A 2 9.64 31.01 33.50
N PRO A 3 9.40 32.07 32.69
CA PRO A 3 8.50 32.04 31.54
C PRO A 3 9.04 31.23 30.33
N PHE A 4 10.29 30.77 30.39
CA PHE A 4 10.93 30.03 29.29
C PHE A 4 10.37 28.63 29.05
N SER A 5 9.77 27.99 30.07
CA SER A 5 9.24 26.63 29.93
C SER A 5 7.95 26.56 29.10
N LEU A 6 7.20 27.66 28.96
CA LEU A 6 5.95 27.67 28.19
C LEU A 6 6.19 27.71 26.66
N LEU A 7 7.33 28.25 26.23
CA LEU A 7 7.65 28.46 24.81
C LEU A 7 8.02 27.16 24.08
N ILE A 8 8.59 26.18 24.79
CA ILE A 8 9.00 24.90 24.19
C ILE A 8 7.79 24.00 23.92
N VAL A 9 6.77 24.03 24.77
CA VAL A 9 5.58 23.18 24.62
C VAL A 9 4.73 23.61 23.42
N VAL A 10 4.67 24.92 23.12
CA VAL A 10 3.91 25.44 21.97
C VAL A 10 4.59 25.09 20.64
N ALA A 11 5.93 25.02 20.59
CA ALA A 11 6.66 24.67 19.37
C ALA A 11 6.43 23.22 18.92
N CYS A 12 6.18 22.28 19.85
CA CYS A 12 5.93 20.87 19.51
C CYS A 12 4.54 20.62 18.89
N LEU A 13 3.57 21.53 19.07
CA LEU A 13 2.22 21.39 18.51
C LEU A 13 2.08 21.92 17.08
N ALA A 14 3.02 22.74 16.60
CA ALA A 14 3.00 23.28 15.24
C ALA A 14 3.55 22.31 14.17
N GLY A 15 4.09 21.14 14.57
CA GLY A 15 4.77 20.20 13.66
C GLY A 15 3.95 18.98 13.21
N CYS A 16 2.78 18.72 13.80
CA CYS A 16 2.00 17.50 13.52
C CYS A 16 0.90 17.67 12.46
N GLY A 17 0.85 18.80 11.74
CA GLY A 17 -0.26 19.14 10.83
C GLY A 17 0.02 19.04 9.33
N GLN A 18 1.27 18.94 8.89
CA GLN A 18 1.59 18.77 7.45
C GLN A 18 1.50 17.31 7.03
N GLN A 19 0.31 16.73 7.13
CA GLN A 19 -0.11 15.88 6.01
C GLN A 19 -0.26 16.83 4.84
N ALA A 20 0.41 16.54 3.72
CA ALA A 20 0.22 17.27 2.49
C ALA A 20 -1.26 17.17 2.12
N ALA A 21 -2.05 18.15 2.58
CA ALA A 21 -3.30 18.49 1.94
C ALA A 21 -2.89 18.77 0.51
N TYR A 22 -3.29 17.86 -0.38
CA TYR A 22 -3.21 18.03 -1.81
C TYR A 22 -4.12 19.24 -2.11
N ASN A 23 -3.58 20.43 -1.93
CA ASN A 23 -4.32 21.68 -1.99
C ASN A 23 -4.59 21.95 -3.46
N SER A 24 -5.72 21.44 -3.93
CA SER A 24 -6.36 21.77 -5.21
C SER A 24 -6.90 23.21 -5.22
N ALA A 25 -6.23 24.16 -4.55
CA ALA A 25 -6.71 25.52 -4.37
C ALA A 25 -6.49 26.41 -5.62
N ASP A 26 -5.71 25.95 -6.60
CA ASP A 26 -5.55 26.56 -7.93
C ASP A 26 -6.21 25.72 -9.04
N ALA A 27 -7.30 25.01 -8.74
CA ALA A 27 -8.15 24.43 -9.78
C ALA A 27 -9.00 25.56 -10.42
N THR A 28 -8.37 26.37 -11.27
CA THR A 28 -9.05 27.23 -12.24
C THR A 28 -10.10 26.42 -13.00
N GLU A 29 -11.39 26.75 -12.84
CA GLU A 29 -12.58 26.45 -13.69
C GLU A 29 -12.55 25.27 -14.68
N HIS A 30 -11.86 24.17 -14.36
CA HIS A 30 -11.96 22.93 -15.10
C HIS A 30 -13.01 22.10 -14.40
N HIS A 31 -14.17 21.94 -15.06
CA HIS A 31 -15.18 20.96 -14.70
C HIS A 31 -14.60 19.54 -14.85
N GLY A 32 -13.67 19.17 -13.97
CA GLY A 32 -13.05 17.87 -13.93
C GLY A 32 -14.03 16.83 -13.41
N ARG A 33 -14.08 15.68 -14.10
CA ARG A 33 -14.89 14.53 -13.69
C ARG A 33 -14.46 13.92 -12.35
N TYR A 34 -13.28 14.27 -11.84
CA TYR A 34 -12.69 13.63 -10.66
C TYR A 34 -12.49 14.63 -9.53
N LEU A 35 -13.00 14.31 -8.34
CA LEU A 35 -12.80 15.08 -7.10
C LEU A 35 -11.40 14.88 -6.51
N GLY A 36 -10.78 13.73 -6.78
CA GLY A 36 -9.47 13.38 -6.25
C GLY A 36 -8.86 12.19 -6.96
N ILE A 37 -7.52 12.21 -7.02
CA ILE A 37 -6.70 11.12 -7.58
C ILE A 37 -5.57 10.86 -6.58
N GLY A 38 -5.41 9.61 -6.17
CA GLY A 38 -4.29 9.13 -5.35
C GLY A 38 -3.54 8.01 -6.06
N VAL A 39 -2.24 7.89 -5.82
CA VAL A 39 -1.41 6.81 -6.34
C VAL A 39 -0.75 6.10 -5.17
N TYR A 40 -0.95 4.79 -5.08
CA TYR A 40 -0.48 3.94 -3.99
C TYR A 40 0.34 2.78 -4.57
N PRO A 41 1.33 2.24 -3.85
CA PRO A 41 1.99 1.02 -4.29
C PRO A 41 0.99 -0.14 -4.31
N ALA A 42 1.12 -1.04 -5.30
CA ALA A 42 0.39 -2.29 -5.29
C ALA A 42 0.93 -3.21 -4.19
N THR A 43 0.05 -3.64 -3.29
CA THR A 43 0.39 -4.60 -2.23
C THR A 43 0.29 -6.03 -2.74
N ASP A 44 0.93 -6.99 -2.05
CA ASP A 44 0.85 -8.42 -2.39
C ASP A 44 -0.60 -8.90 -2.60
N LEU A 45 -1.54 -8.47 -1.74
CA LEU A 45 -2.97 -8.81 -1.87
C LEU A 45 -3.60 -8.47 -3.22
N TRP A 46 -3.12 -7.43 -3.92
CA TRP A 46 -3.63 -7.07 -5.25
C TRP A 46 -3.41 -8.19 -6.26
N GLN A 47 -2.30 -8.91 -6.13
CA GLN A 47 -1.95 -10.03 -7.01
C GLN A 47 -2.79 -11.29 -6.72
N HIS A 48 -3.49 -11.30 -5.59
CA HIS A 48 -4.31 -12.39 -5.06
C HIS A 48 -5.81 -12.15 -5.20
N LEU A 49 -6.22 -11.14 -5.98
CA LEU A 49 -7.62 -10.97 -6.37
C LEU A 49 -8.07 -12.17 -7.21
N THR A 50 -9.23 -12.74 -6.87
CA THR A 50 -9.79 -13.86 -7.65
C THR A 50 -9.99 -13.41 -9.08
N ARG A 51 -9.35 -14.14 -10.00
CA ARG A 51 -9.06 -13.76 -11.38
C ARG A 51 -10.14 -12.86 -12.00
N PRO A 52 -9.86 -11.56 -12.19
CA PRO A 52 -10.70 -10.78 -13.07
C PRO A 52 -10.67 -11.37 -14.48
N GLN A 53 -11.67 -11.04 -15.27
CA GLN A 53 -11.78 -11.52 -16.64
C GLN A 53 -10.49 -11.22 -17.41
N ARG A 54 -9.70 -12.26 -17.66
CA ARG A 54 -8.38 -12.15 -18.30
C ARG A 54 -8.58 -11.79 -19.76
N SER A 55 -7.78 -10.86 -20.26
CA SER A 55 -7.69 -10.60 -21.69
C SER A 55 -7.33 -11.90 -22.42
N THR A 56 -7.90 -12.09 -23.61
CA THR A 56 -7.53 -13.20 -24.50
C THR A 56 -6.20 -12.94 -25.22
N ASP A 57 -5.69 -11.71 -25.17
CA ASP A 57 -4.38 -11.36 -25.68
C ASP A 57 -3.29 -11.86 -24.72
N PRO A 58 -2.39 -12.77 -25.15
CA PRO A 58 -1.30 -13.26 -24.31
C PRO A 58 -0.28 -12.18 -23.91
N HIS A 59 -0.26 -11.04 -24.59
CA HIS A 59 0.64 -9.92 -24.31
C HIS A 59 0.00 -8.81 -23.46
N ALA A 60 -1.26 -8.96 -23.05
CA ALA A 60 -1.91 -8.00 -22.16
C ALA A 60 -1.32 -8.09 -20.74
N ALA A 61 -1.14 -6.92 -20.12
CA ALA A 61 -0.73 -6.82 -18.73
C ALA A 61 -1.72 -7.52 -17.79
N THR A 62 -1.17 -8.13 -16.75
CA THR A 62 -1.88 -8.84 -15.70
C THR A 62 -1.83 -8.07 -14.39
N LEU A 63 -2.57 -8.51 -13.37
CA LEU A 63 -2.52 -7.90 -12.03
C LEU A 63 -1.10 -7.94 -11.43
N GLN A 64 -0.31 -8.93 -11.81
CA GLN A 64 1.08 -9.08 -11.36
C GLN A 64 2.01 -8.02 -11.97
N ASP A 65 1.61 -7.39 -13.08
CA ASP A 65 2.38 -6.34 -13.75
C ASP A 65 2.06 -4.94 -13.18
N ASP A 66 1.05 -4.82 -12.30
CA ASP A 66 0.71 -3.56 -11.66
C ASP A 66 1.69 -3.23 -10.54
N THR A 67 2.32 -2.06 -10.65
CA THR A 67 3.22 -1.53 -9.62
C THR A 67 2.56 -0.45 -8.78
N GLN A 68 1.50 0.17 -9.32
CA GLN A 68 0.77 1.27 -8.71
C GLN A 68 -0.72 1.06 -8.84
N LEU A 69 -1.45 1.48 -7.81
CA LEU A 69 -2.89 1.53 -7.75
C LEU A 69 -3.32 2.99 -7.77
N ILE A 70 -4.13 3.34 -8.75
CA ILE A 70 -4.68 4.67 -8.94
C ILE A 70 -6.08 4.67 -8.32
N VAL A 71 -6.26 5.46 -7.27
CA VAL A 71 -7.56 5.64 -6.62
C VAL A 71 -8.19 6.93 -7.12
N VAL A 72 -9.40 6.83 -7.64
CA VAL A 72 -10.12 7.95 -8.25
C VAL A 72 -11.49 8.10 -7.58
N VAL A 73 -11.86 9.34 -7.28
CA VAL A 73 -13.21 9.69 -6.80
C VAL A 73 -13.94 10.46 -7.90
N ASP A 74 -15.03 9.90 -8.45
CA ASP A 74 -15.85 10.54 -9.47
C ASP A 74 -16.73 11.64 -8.85
N SER A 75 -16.71 12.84 -9.42
CA SER A 75 -17.42 14.01 -8.91
C SER A 75 -18.92 13.99 -9.15
N HIS A 76 -19.38 13.21 -10.12
CA HIS A 76 -20.78 13.12 -10.47
C HIS A 76 -21.47 11.99 -9.70
N SER A 77 -20.84 10.82 -9.60
CA SER A 77 -21.41 9.66 -8.91
C SER A 77 -20.99 9.52 -7.44
N GLY A 78 -19.90 10.18 -7.03
CA GLY A 78 -19.25 9.93 -5.73
C GLY A 78 -18.58 8.55 -5.66
N GLU A 79 -18.51 7.82 -6.78
CA GLU A 79 -17.93 6.49 -6.83
C GLU A 79 -16.42 6.54 -6.60
N ILE A 80 -15.92 5.63 -5.76
CA ILE A 80 -14.49 5.46 -5.52
C ILE A 80 -14.02 4.18 -6.23
N ARG A 81 -13.05 4.33 -7.13
CA ARG A 81 -12.43 3.22 -7.88
C ARG A 81 -10.95 3.12 -7.56
N GLN A 82 -10.44 1.90 -7.48
CA GLN A 82 -9.02 1.59 -7.37
C GLN A 82 -8.63 0.78 -8.61
N CYS A 83 -7.70 1.30 -9.42
CA CYS A 83 -7.32 0.71 -10.69
C CYS A 83 -5.82 0.40 -10.76
N GLY A 84 -5.45 -0.75 -11.31
CA GLY A 84 -4.07 -1.08 -11.66
C GLY A 84 -3.55 -0.20 -12.79
N ASN A 85 -2.32 0.29 -12.67
CA ASN A 85 -1.72 1.20 -13.66
C ASN A 85 -1.39 0.53 -15.00
N MET A 86 -1.14 -0.78 -15.03
CA MET A 86 -0.76 -1.53 -16.24
C MET A 86 -1.90 -2.41 -16.73
N SER A 87 -2.51 -3.19 -15.84
CA SER A 87 -3.61 -4.11 -16.18
C SER A 87 -4.90 -3.39 -16.55
N GLY A 88 -5.09 -2.16 -16.06
CA GLY A 88 -6.34 -1.41 -16.16
C GLY A 88 -7.49 -2.04 -15.37
N HIS A 89 -7.24 -3.07 -14.56
CA HIS A 89 -8.25 -3.69 -13.73
C HIS A 89 -8.69 -2.73 -12.63
N CYS A 90 -10.01 -2.53 -12.48
CA CYS A 90 -10.58 -1.62 -11.49
C CYS A 90 -11.55 -2.32 -10.55
N ILE A 91 -11.46 -2.00 -9.26
CA ILE A 91 -12.41 -2.36 -8.21
C ILE A 91 -13.08 -1.08 -7.71
N GLY A 92 -14.41 -1.06 -7.64
CA GLY A 92 -15.15 -0.01 -6.96
C GLY A 92 -15.43 -0.38 -5.52
N MET A 93 -15.12 0.55 -4.62
CA MET A 93 -15.29 0.38 -3.18
C MET A 93 -16.65 0.87 -2.68
N ASN A 94 -17.39 1.60 -3.52
CA ASN A 94 -18.63 2.25 -3.10
C ASN A 94 -19.56 2.59 -4.29
N PRO A 95 -20.26 1.62 -4.86
CA PRO A 95 -21.06 1.82 -6.07
C PRO A 95 -22.41 2.49 -5.76
N TRP A 96 -22.41 3.78 -5.45
CA TRP A 96 -23.63 4.54 -5.14
C TRP A 96 -24.56 4.76 -6.34
N ALA A 97 -24.00 4.76 -7.56
CA ALA A 97 -24.76 5.05 -8.77
C ALA A 97 -25.24 3.78 -9.51
N ALA A 98 -24.47 2.69 -9.49
CA ALA A 98 -24.83 1.44 -10.15
C ALA A 98 -24.01 0.28 -9.57
N ALA A 99 -24.67 -0.84 -9.26
CA ALA A 99 -23.98 -2.05 -8.84
C ALA A 99 -22.95 -2.48 -9.90
N LEU A 100 -21.71 -2.69 -9.47
CA LEU A 100 -20.63 -3.14 -10.36
C LEU A 100 -20.80 -4.64 -10.66
N GLY A 101 -20.20 -5.08 -11.76
CA GLY A 101 -20.18 -6.49 -12.12
C GLY A 101 -19.55 -7.36 -11.02
N PRO A 102 -19.88 -8.66 -10.96
CA PRO A 102 -19.23 -9.60 -10.05
C PRO A 102 -17.71 -9.51 -10.18
N GLY A 103 -16.99 -9.36 -9.06
CA GLY A 103 -15.53 -9.23 -9.04
C GLY A 103 -15.00 -7.80 -9.25
N GLN A 104 -15.85 -6.82 -9.51
CA GLN A 104 -15.48 -5.40 -9.56
C GLN A 104 -16.05 -4.59 -8.38
N ALA A 105 -16.92 -5.18 -7.56
CA ALA A 105 -17.43 -4.56 -6.34
C ALA A 105 -16.68 -5.06 -5.11
N ALA A 106 -16.36 -4.17 -4.17
CA ALA A 106 -15.97 -4.57 -2.84
C ALA A 106 -17.17 -5.17 -2.05
N PRO A 107 -16.94 -6.14 -1.15
CA PRO A 107 -15.68 -6.87 -0.95
C PRO A 107 -15.36 -7.77 -2.15
N VAL A 108 -14.10 -7.78 -2.56
CA VAL A 108 -13.61 -8.62 -3.66
C VAL A 108 -13.20 -10.00 -3.14
N ALA A 109 -13.41 -11.02 -3.97
CA ALA A 109 -12.94 -12.36 -3.66
C ALA A 109 -11.42 -12.43 -3.78
N LEU A 110 -10.77 -13.15 -2.86
CA LEU A 110 -9.32 -13.38 -2.83
C LEU A 110 -9.04 -14.87 -3.01
N ASP A 111 -7.97 -15.21 -3.70
CA ASP A 111 -7.49 -16.59 -3.79
C ASP A 111 -6.67 -17.01 -2.57
N ALA A 112 -6.09 -16.05 -1.84
CA ALA A 112 -5.41 -16.23 -0.57
C ALA A 112 -5.58 -15.00 0.34
N HIS A 113 -5.65 -15.23 1.65
CA HIS A 113 -5.65 -14.14 2.63
C HIS A 113 -4.22 -13.75 3.01
N GLN A 114 -4.01 -12.49 3.44
CA GLN A 114 -2.68 -11.98 3.84
C GLN A 114 -2.02 -12.88 4.90
N ALA A 115 -2.79 -13.36 5.88
CA ALA A 115 -2.28 -14.23 6.93
C ALA A 115 -1.75 -15.57 6.39
N ASP A 116 -2.34 -16.08 5.31
CA ASP A 116 -1.88 -17.31 4.67
C ASP A 116 -0.59 -17.06 3.88
N LEU A 117 -0.53 -15.94 3.15
CA LEU A 117 0.69 -15.53 2.43
C LEU A 117 1.88 -15.31 3.37
N ASP A 118 1.63 -14.68 4.53
CA ASP A 118 2.66 -14.47 5.54
C ASP A 118 3.14 -15.80 6.14
N ARG A 119 2.22 -16.74 6.39
CA ARG A 119 2.56 -18.09 6.84
C ARG A 119 3.42 -18.83 5.82
N ASP A 120 3.02 -18.85 4.56
CA ASP A 120 3.74 -19.51 3.47
C ASP A 120 5.15 -18.92 3.29
N ARG A 121 5.30 -17.60 3.45
CA ARG A 121 6.61 -16.92 3.40
C ARG A 121 7.53 -17.34 4.54
N LEU A 122 7.00 -17.51 5.75
CA LEU A 122 7.78 -17.98 6.91
C LEU A 122 8.21 -19.43 6.74
N GLU A 123 7.34 -20.28 6.18
CA GLU A 123 7.65 -21.69 5.90
C GLU A 123 8.64 -21.86 4.74
N ALA A 124 8.56 -21.00 3.72
CA ALA A 124 9.45 -21.02 2.55
C ALA A 124 10.83 -20.40 2.81
N ALA A 125 11.02 -19.66 3.91
CA ALA A 125 12.32 -19.10 4.25
C ALA A 125 13.31 -20.26 4.49
N PRO A 126 14.40 -20.41 3.70
CA PRO A 126 15.36 -21.49 3.89
C PRO A 126 15.87 -21.38 5.31
N GLY A 127 15.66 -22.45 6.09
CA GLY A 127 15.99 -22.50 7.51
C GLY A 127 17.34 -21.84 7.71
N THR A 128 17.35 -20.77 8.50
CA THR A 128 18.53 -19.98 8.84
C THR A 128 19.68 -20.97 9.00
N PRO A 129 20.74 -20.94 8.15
CA PRO A 129 21.80 -21.92 8.25
C PRO A 129 22.25 -21.88 9.69
N ALA A 130 22.08 -23.01 10.39
CA ALA A 130 22.39 -23.11 11.80
C ALA A 130 23.77 -22.50 11.97
N VAL A 131 23.82 -21.33 12.62
CA VAL A 131 25.08 -20.66 12.92
C VAL A 131 25.76 -21.62 13.86
N ASN A 132 26.62 -22.47 13.30
CA ASN A 132 27.54 -23.31 14.04
C ASN A 132 28.40 -22.33 14.83
N THR A 133 27.94 -22.04 16.04
CA THR A 133 28.69 -21.35 17.06
C THR A 133 29.72 -22.37 17.56
N THR A 134 30.72 -22.65 16.73
CA THR A 134 31.97 -23.21 17.18
C THR A 134 32.62 -22.08 17.97
N ALA A 135 32.31 -22.07 19.26
CA ALA A 135 32.94 -21.22 20.26
C ALA A 135 34.46 -21.35 20.08
N ALA A 136 35.10 -20.28 19.61
CA ALA A 136 36.53 -20.12 19.69
C ALA A 136 36.88 -19.92 21.17
N ALA A 137 37.00 -21.03 21.90
CA ALA A 137 37.70 -21.09 23.17
C ALA A 137 39.19 -20.86 22.89
N GLY A 138 39.58 -19.60 22.72
CA GLY A 138 40.88 -19.17 22.23
C GLY A 138 41.59 -18.21 23.17
N SER A 139 42.04 -18.74 24.32
CA SER A 139 43.31 -18.38 24.97
C SER A 139 43.53 -16.92 25.42
N ALA A 140 43.16 -16.64 26.68
CA ALA A 140 43.74 -15.55 27.45
C ALA A 140 45.25 -15.74 27.62
N ARG A 141 46.07 -14.90 26.96
CA ARG A 141 47.53 -14.85 27.17
C ARG A 141 47.87 -13.71 28.10
N SER A 142 48.19 -14.06 29.34
CA SER A 142 48.73 -13.20 30.39
C SER A 142 50.12 -12.69 30.01
N THR A 143 50.26 -11.38 29.77
CA THR A 143 51.55 -10.68 29.72
C THR A 143 51.78 -9.96 31.04
N ARG A 144 52.65 -10.52 31.89
CA ARG A 144 53.25 -9.82 33.04
C ARG A 144 54.32 -8.86 32.55
N ARG A 145 54.37 -7.67 33.14
CA ARG A 145 55.59 -6.85 33.29
C ARG A 145 55.77 -6.54 34.76
#